data_AF-X0RVI5-F1
#
_entry.id   AF-X0RVI5-F1
#
_cell.length_a   1.000
_cell.length_b   1.000
_cell.length_c   1.000
_cell.angle_alpha   90.00
_cell.angle_beta   90.00
_cell.angle_gamma   90.00
#
_symmetry.space_group_name_H-M   'P 1'
#
loop_
_entity.id
_entity.type
_entity.pdbx_description
1 polymer ?
#
loop_
_entity_poly.entity_id
_entity_poly.type
_entity_poly.pdbx_seq_one_letter_code
_entity_poly.pdbx_strand_id
1 'polypeptide(L)'
;MKLITRQYLASIAEKEWRKLHSHTKNPNNLRILEELKKLDKNPKPHDVDNIVGNMSWTCPPNCSECGESSAVIVEIGEKPDYESNTAWICKKCLTLALNEFTND
;
A
#
# COMPACT_ATOMS: atom_id res chain seq x y z
N MET A 1 -7.62 7.16 -9.39
CA MET A 1 -7.28 7.74 -8.08
C MET A 1 -7.75 6.79 -6.99
N LYS A 2 -6.93 6.56 -5.97
CA LYS A 2 -7.19 5.55 -4.94
C LYS A 2 -6.60 5.94 -3.60
N LEU A 3 -7.37 5.83 -2.53
CA LEU A 3 -6.91 6.10 -1.17
C LEU A 3 -6.14 4.89 -0.62
N ILE A 4 -4.86 5.07 -0.36
CA ILE A 4 -4.00 4.07 0.24
C ILE A 4 -3.84 4.40 1.73
N THR A 5 -4.32 3.49 2.56
CA THR A 5 -4.18 3.54 4.01
C THR A 5 -3.56 2.24 4.49
N ARG A 6 -3.07 2.25 5.72
CA ARG A 6 -2.59 1.04 6.39
C ARG A 6 -3.64 -0.09 6.41
N GLN A 7 -4.91 0.27 6.63
CA GLN A 7 -6.03 -0.68 6.59
C GLN A 7 -6.27 -1.23 5.18
N TYR A 8 -6.23 -0.35 4.17
CA TYR A 8 -6.38 -0.77 2.78
C TYR A 8 -5.31 -1.79 2.38
N LEU A 9 -4.05 -1.50 2.70
CA LEU A 9 -2.93 -2.40 2.39
C LEU A 9 -3.07 -3.75 3.09
N ALA A 10 -3.46 -3.75 4.38
CA ALA A 10 -3.74 -4.99 5.11
C ALA A 10 -4.85 -5.83 4.42
N SER A 11 -5.92 -5.19 3.93
CA SER A 11 -7.02 -5.89 3.25
C SER A 11 -6.66 -6.54 1.92
N ILE A 12 -5.56 -6.11 1.27
CA ILE A 12 -5.09 -6.68 0.01
C ILE A 12 -3.82 -7.53 0.15
N ALA A 13 -3.25 -7.61 1.35
CA ALA A 13 -1.94 -8.21 1.58
C ALA A 13 -1.87 -9.67 1.11
N GLU A 14 -2.88 -10.50 1.42
CA GLU A 14 -2.93 -11.90 0.98
C GLU A 14 -2.91 -12.02 -0.55
N LYS A 15 -3.75 -11.23 -1.24
CA LYS A 15 -3.88 -11.26 -2.69
C LYS A 15 -2.58 -10.83 -3.37
N GLU A 16 -1.98 -9.72 -2.94
CA GLU A 16 -0.74 -9.22 -3.53
C GLU A 16 0.45 -10.12 -3.18
N TRP A 17 0.47 -10.72 -1.98
CA TRP A 17 1.49 -11.70 -1.60
C TRP A 17 1.44 -12.93 -2.50
N ARG A 18 0.24 -13.48 -2.71
CA ARG A 18 0.01 -14.62 -3.62
C ARG A 18 0.46 -14.29 -5.04
N LYS A 19 0.17 -13.08 -5.53
CA LYS A 19 0.56 -12.64 -6.87
C LYS A 19 2.08 -12.53 -7.00
N LEU A 20 2.73 -11.86 -6.05
CA LEU A 20 4.18 -11.64 -6.07
C LEU A 20 4.96 -12.97 -5.95
N HIS A 21 4.43 -13.91 -5.15
CA HIS A 21 5.10 -15.15 -4.82
C HIS A 21 4.49 -16.39 -5.51
N SER A 22 3.72 -16.20 -6.58
CA SER A 22 2.99 -17.30 -7.27
C SER A 22 3.87 -18.44 -7.74
N HIS A 23 5.13 -18.15 -8.10
CA HIS A 23 6.12 -19.11 -8.58
C HIS A 23 7.19 -19.46 -7.56
N THR A 24 7.06 -18.97 -6.31
CA THR A 24 8.07 -19.20 -5.28
C THR A 24 8.07 -20.65 -4.81
N LYS A 25 9.27 -21.19 -4.57
CA LYS A 25 9.47 -22.42 -3.79
C LYS A 25 10.03 -22.13 -2.39
N ASN A 26 10.13 -20.86 -2.02
CA ASN A 26 10.66 -20.45 -0.73
C ASN A 26 9.67 -20.86 0.38
N PRO A 27 10.06 -21.75 1.31
CA PRO A 27 9.15 -22.27 2.33
C PRO A 27 8.63 -21.17 3.27
N ASN A 28 9.40 -20.11 3.51
CA ASN A 28 8.94 -19.00 4.36
C ASN A 28 7.81 -18.20 3.68
N ASN A 29 7.92 -17.93 2.38
CA ASN A 29 6.88 -17.22 1.64
C ASN A 29 5.58 -18.02 1.53
N LEU A 30 5.70 -19.35 1.38
CA LEU A 30 4.56 -20.27 1.41
C LEU A 30 3.91 -20.28 2.80
N ARG A 31 4.71 -20.35 3.88
CA ARG A 31 4.21 -20.27 5.26
C ARG A 31 3.46 -18.97 5.53
N ILE A 32 4.03 -17.82 5.14
CA ILE A 32 3.39 -16.51 5.30
C ILE A 32 2.05 -16.48 4.56
N LEU A 33 1.99 -16.99 3.33
CA LEU A 33 0.75 -17.05 2.56
C LEU A 33 -0.33 -17.88 3.26
N GLU A 34 0.02 -19.05 3.83
CA GLU A 34 -0.94 -19.87 4.57
C GLU A 34 -1.45 -19.20 5.84
N GLU A 35 -0.63 -18.43 6.55
CA GLU A 35 -1.08 -17.65 7.71
C GLU A 35 -1.98 -16.47 7.29
N LEU A 36 -1.63 -15.75 6.22
CA LEU A 36 -2.47 -14.66 5.70
C LEU A 36 -3.86 -15.12 5.26
N LYS A 37 -3.98 -16.34 4.72
CA LYS A 37 -5.29 -16.94 4.34
C LYS A 37 -6.23 -17.18 5.51
N LYS A 38 -5.70 -17.31 6.74
CA LYS A 38 -6.51 -17.54 7.94
C LYS A 38 -7.14 -16.26 8.47
N LEU A 39 -6.68 -15.09 8.01
CA LEU A 39 -7.23 -13.82 8.43
C LEU A 39 -8.58 -13.55 7.75
N ASP A 40 -9.40 -12.69 8.37
CA ASP A 40 -10.63 -12.19 7.78
C ASP A 40 -10.38 -11.33 6.54
N LYS A 41 -11.43 -11.08 5.74
CA LYS A 41 -11.38 -10.21 4.54
C LYS A 41 -10.88 -8.79 4.82
N ASN A 42 -11.00 -8.32 6.06
CA ASN A 42 -10.55 -7.01 6.49
C ASN A 42 -9.72 -7.14 7.77
N PRO A 43 -8.50 -7.70 7.68
CA PRO A 43 -7.68 -7.99 8.85
C PRO A 43 -7.23 -6.70 9.53
N LYS A 44 -6.88 -6.78 10.81
CA LYS A 44 -6.19 -5.66 11.46
C LYS A 44 -4.77 -5.59 10.90
N PRO A 45 -4.23 -4.39 10.61
CA PRO A 45 -2.90 -4.27 10.05
C PRO A 45 -1.80 -4.90 10.91
N HIS A 46 -1.95 -4.83 12.23
CA HIS A 46 -1.01 -5.45 13.16
C HIS A 46 -0.92 -6.98 13.01
N ASP A 47 -2.03 -7.65 12.67
CA ASP A 47 -2.03 -9.10 12.46
C ASP A 47 -1.20 -9.46 11.21
N VAL A 48 -1.32 -8.66 10.15
CA VAL A 48 -0.51 -8.78 8.94
C VAL A 48 0.97 -8.54 9.25
N ASP A 49 1.30 -7.49 10.00
CA ASP A 49 2.68 -7.17 10.36
C ASP A 49 3.34 -8.27 11.18
N ASN A 50 2.59 -8.90 12.10
CA ASN A 50 3.08 -10.00 12.92
C ASN A 50 3.37 -11.24 12.07
N ILE A 51 2.53 -11.53 11.07
CA ILE A 51 2.72 -12.68 10.17
C ILE A 51 3.92 -12.45 9.24
N VAL A 52 4.03 -11.27 8.65
CA VAL A 52 5.12 -10.92 7.71
C VAL A 52 6.44 -10.68 8.46
N GLY A 53 6.36 -10.24 9.71
CA GLY A 53 7.50 -9.91 10.58
C GLY A 53 7.99 -8.46 10.44
N ASN A 54 7.29 -7.61 9.70
CA ASN A 54 7.58 -6.18 9.56
C ASN A 54 6.37 -5.41 8.98
N MET A 55 6.48 -4.08 8.91
CA MET A 55 5.40 -3.19 8.44
C MET A 55 5.40 -2.92 6.93
N SER A 56 6.30 -3.49 6.13
CA SER A 56 6.45 -3.12 4.71
C SER A 56 5.21 -3.38 3.86
N TRP A 57 4.34 -4.30 4.30
CA TRP A 57 3.09 -4.65 3.62
C TRP A 57 1.88 -3.86 4.10
N THR A 58 2.02 -3.06 5.15
CA THR A 58 0.94 -2.21 5.68
C THR A 58 1.33 -0.73 5.76
N CYS A 59 2.58 -0.38 5.47
CA CYS A 59 3.05 0.99 5.42
C CYS A 59 2.73 1.62 4.06
N PRO A 60 1.98 2.73 4.00
CA PRO A 60 1.82 3.49 2.77
C PRO A 60 3.18 3.97 2.24
N PRO A 61 3.32 4.13 0.92
CA PRO A 61 4.52 4.71 0.32
C PRO A 61 4.72 6.16 0.78
N ASN A 62 5.94 6.66 0.60
CA ASN A 62 6.24 8.07 0.83
C ASN A 62 5.62 8.95 -0.25
N CYS A 63 5.39 10.22 0.08
CA CYS A 63 4.92 11.21 -0.88
C CYS A 63 5.93 11.37 -2.03
N SER A 64 5.49 11.24 -3.28
CA SER A 64 6.30 11.48 -4.47
C SER A 64 6.76 12.93 -4.60
N GLU A 65 6.06 13.88 -3.96
CA GLU A 65 6.40 15.30 -3.99
C GLU A 65 7.38 15.68 -2.86
N CYS A 66 6.96 15.54 -1.59
CA CYS A 66 7.77 16.00 -0.46
C CYS A 66 8.68 14.93 0.18
N GLY A 67 8.59 13.67 -0.25
CA GLY A 67 9.35 12.56 0.32
C GLY A 67 8.92 12.11 1.74
N GLU A 68 8.02 12.84 2.40
CA GLU A 68 7.57 12.53 3.76
C GLU A 68 6.65 11.30 3.79
N SER A 69 6.78 10.48 4.84
CA SER A 69 5.85 9.38 5.13
C SER A 69 4.49 9.92 5.58
N SER A 70 3.40 9.28 5.16
CA SER A 70 2.05 9.63 5.61
C SER A 70 1.21 8.41 5.92
N ALA A 71 0.34 8.50 6.93
CA ALA A 71 -0.60 7.42 7.27
C ALA A 71 -1.69 7.20 6.20
N VAL A 72 -1.93 8.23 5.39
CA VAL A 72 -2.91 8.25 4.31
C VAL A 72 -2.29 8.92 3.10
N ILE A 73 -2.29 8.23 1.96
CA ILE A 73 -1.74 8.74 0.72
C ILE A 73 -2.67 8.42 -0.43
N VAL A 74 -2.75 9.31 -1.42
CA VAL A 74 -3.58 9.12 -2.59
C VAL A 74 -2.69 8.69 -3.75
N GLU A 75 -2.99 7.54 -4.34
CA GLU A 75 -2.40 7.12 -5.61
C GLU A 75 -3.18 7.77 -6.77
N ILE A 76 -2.47 8.50 -7.61
CA ILE A 76 -2.96 9.23 -8.78
C ILE A 76 -2.23 8.70 -10.01
N GLY A 77 -2.91 8.70 -11.15
CA GLY A 77 -2.36 8.22 -12.42
C GLY A 77 -2.98 6.92 -12.88
N GLU A 78 -2.24 6.20 -13.70
CA GLU A 78 -2.66 4.96 -14.33
C GLU A 78 -2.72 3.81 -13.32
N LYS A 79 -3.19 2.64 -13.77
CA LYS A 79 -3.08 1.43 -12.94
C LYS A 79 -1.60 1.03 -12.88
N PRO A 80 -1.03 0.72 -11.70
CA PRO A 80 0.37 0.36 -11.59
C PRO A 80 0.75 -0.83 -12.50
N ASP A 81 1.63 -0.57 -13.47
CA ASP A 81 2.41 -1.52 -14.26
C ASP A 81 3.84 -0.99 -14.48
N TYR A 82 4.68 -1.70 -15.25
CA TYR A 82 6.09 -1.36 -15.43
C TYR A 82 6.31 0.00 -16.12
N GLU A 83 5.39 0.41 -17.00
CA GLU A 83 5.46 1.67 -17.77
C GLU A 83 4.50 2.74 -17.20
N SER A 84 3.68 2.38 -16.22
CA SER A 84 2.65 3.26 -15.69
C SER A 84 3.24 4.47 -14.96
N ASN A 85 2.64 5.63 -15.23
CA ASN A 85 2.96 6.85 -14.49
C ASN A 85 1.99 6.99 -13.31
N THR A 86 2.39 6.44 -12.15
CA THR A 86 1.67 6.61 -10.88
C THR A 86 2.43 7.50 -9.91
N ALA A 87 1.73 8.40 -9.24
CA ALA A 87 2.27 9.23 -8.17
C ALA A 87 1.49 9.00 -6.87
N TRP A 88 2.19 9.02 -5.74
CA TRP A 88 1.58 8.95 -4.43
C TRP A 88 1.67 10.33 -3.77
N ILE A 89 0.52 10.97 -3.54
CA ILE A 89 0.47 12.34 -3.02
C ILE A 89 -0.16 12.35 -1.63
N CYS A 90 0.56 12.91 -0.66
CA CYS A 90 0.05 13.08 0.70
C CYS A 90 -0.97 14.22 0.77
N LYS A 91 -1.81 14.23 1.82
CA LYS A 91 -2.83 15.28 2.01
C LYS A 91 -2.24 16.69 1.98
N LYS A 92 -1.08 16.92 2.60
CA LYS A 92 -0.40 18.23 2.67
C LYS A 92 -0.09 18.76 1.27
N CYS A 93 0.60 17.97 0.44
CA CYS A 93 0.92 18.34 -0.94
C CYS A 93 -0.33 18.50 -1.81
N LEU A 94 -1.34 17.64 -1.62
CA LEU A 94 -2.60 17.78 -2.37
C LEU A 94 -3.33 19.08 -2.05
N THR A 95 -3.37 19.46 -0.77
CA THR A 95 -3.97 20.74 -0.34
C THR A 95 -3.18 21.94 -0.85
N LEU A 96 -1.85 21.90 -0.82
CA LEU A 96 -1.02 22.95 -1.40
C LEU A 96 -1.32 23.13 -2.89
N ALA A 97 -1.34 22.03 -3.66
CA ALA A 97 -1.67 22.07 -5.07
C ALA A 97 -3.06 22.66 -5.34
N LEU A 98 -4.08 22.27 -4.56
CA LEU A 98 -5.43 22.83 -4.69
C LEU A 98 -5.46 24.33 -4.41
N ASN A 99 -4.73 24.79 -3.39
CA ASN A 99 -4.68 26.20 -3.03
C ASN A 99 -4.08 27.06 -4.16
N GLU A 100 -3.08 26.55 -4.90
CA GLU A 100 -2.51 27.24 -6.06
C GLU A 100 -3.54 27.49 -7.17
N PHE A 101 -4.53 26.60 -7.34
CA PHE A 101 -5.61 26.78 -8.33
C PHE A 101 -6.75 27.70 -7.87
N THR A 102 -6.84 27.99 -6.57
CA THR A 102 -7.94 28.78 -6.00
C THR A 102 -7.55 30.23 -5.67
N ASN A 103 -6.33 30.63 -6.01
CA ASN A 103 -5.84 32.00 -5.82
C ASN A 103 -6.20 32.96 -6.99
N ASP A 104 -7.14 32.57 -7.86
CA ASP A 104 -7.76 33.42 -8.88
C ASP A 104 -9.03 34.12 -8.34
#